data_AF-A0ABD0R678-F1
#
_entry.id   AF-A0ABD0R678-F1
#
_cell.length_a   1.000
_cell.length_b   1.000
_cell.length_c   1.000
_cell.angle_alpha   90.00
_cell.angle_beta   90.00
_cell.angle_gamma   90.00
#
_symmetry.space_group_name_H-M   'P 1'
#
loop_
_entity.id
_entity.type
_entity.pdbx_description
1 polymer ?
#
loop_
_entity_poly.entity_id
_entity_poly.type
_entity_poly.pdbx_seq_one_letter_code
_entity_poly.pdbx_strand_id
1 'polypeptide(L)' 'MTEEMLCKEFGKYGPLASVKIMWPRTEEERTRVTNRGFVAFMTRKDAERALAALD' A
#
# COMPACT_ATOMS: atom_id res chain seq x y z
N MET A 1 9.28 -4.98 2.45
CA MET A 1 8.12 -4.65 1.60
C MET A 1 8.52 -3.50 0.70
N THR A 2 8.40 -3.63 -0.61
CA THR A 2 8.64 -2.56 -1.60
C THR A 2 7.33 -2.15 -2.26
N GLU A 3 7.28 -0.98 -2.92
CA GLU A 3 6.12 -0.56 -3.70
C GLU A 3 5.73 -1.58 -4.78
N GLU A 4 6.70 -2.26 -5.39
CA GLU A 4 6.45 -3.32 -6.38
C GLU A 4 5.76 -4.55 -5.77
N MET A 5 6.17 -4.94 -4.55
CA MET A 5 5.50 -6.03 -3.82
C MET A 5 4.06 -5.65 -3.49
N LEU A 6 3.84 -4.43 -3.01
CA LEU A 6 2.48 -3.91 -2.74
C LEU A 6 1.65 -3.84 -4.02
N CYS A 7 2.24 -3.43 -5.15
CA CYS A 7 1.55 -3.39 -6.44
C CYS A 7 1.10 -4.80 -6.87
N LYS A 8 1.96 -5.80 -6.74
CA LYS A 8 1.60 -7.20 -7.04
C LYS A 8 0.53 -7.74 -6.08
N GLU A 9 0.69 -7.49 -4.79
CA GLU A 9 -0.20 -8.01 -3.76
C GLU A 9 -1.62 -7.42 -3.86
N PHE A 10 -1.74 -6.12 -4.12
CA PHE A 10 -3.02 -5.43 -4.19
C PHE A 10 -3.59 -5.37 -5.62
N GLY A 11 -2.76 -5.50 -6.65
CA GLY A 11 -3.18 -5.51 -8.05
C GLY A 11 -4.14 -6.65 -8.40
N LYS A 12 -4.15 -7.74 -7.60
CA LYS A 12 -5.12 -8.83 -7.72
C LYS A 12 -6.57 -8.41 -7.45
N TYR A 13 -6.78 -7.30 -6.74
CA TYR A 13 -8.12 -6.77 -6.42
C TYR A 13 -8.63 -5.73 -7.44
N GLY A 14 -7.75 -5.22 -8.30
CA GLY A 14 -8.09 -4.26 -9.35
C GLY A 14 -6.94 -3.33 -9.72
N PRO A 15 -7.12 -2.49 -10.76
CA PRO A 15 -6.10 -1.56 -11.22
C PRO A 15 -5.77 -0.50 -10.17
N LEU A 16 -4.47 -0.33 -9.91
CA LEU A 16 -3.96 0.64 -8.94
C LEU A 16 -3.68 1.98 -9.61
N ALA A 17 -4.14 3.05 -8.98
CA ALA A 17 -3.82 4.43 -9.35
C ALA A 17 -2.43 4.86 -8.86
N SER A 18 -2.09 4.48 -7.63
CA SER A 18 -0.80 4.82 -7.03
C SER A 18 -0.48 3.90 -5.85
N VAL A 19 0.80 3.63 -5.66
CA VAL A 19 1.34 2.93 -4.50
C VAL A 19 2.50 3.75 -3.97
N LYS A 20 2.60 3.91 -2.65
CA LYS A 20 3.72 4.62 -2.03
C LYS A 20 4.02 4.09 -0.65
N ILE A 21 5.29 3.87 -0.37
CA ILE A 21 5.79 3.66 0.99
C ILE A 21 6.31 4.99 1.52
N MET A 22 5.88 5.36 2.72
CA MET A 22 6.44 6.50 3.45
C MET A 22 7.73 6.04 4.11
N TRP A 23 8.81 6.14 3.33
CA TRP A 23 10.17 5.91 3.81
C TRP A 23 10.56 6.99 4.84
N PRO A 24 11.28 6.60 5.91
CA PRO A 24 11.64 7.51 6.98
C PRO A 24 12.52 8.65 6.44
N ARG A 25 12.15 9.88 6.80
CA ARG A 25 12.88 11.10 6.39
C ARG A 25 13.79 11.57 7.51
N THR A 26 13.36 11.42 8.76
CA THR A 26 14.14 11.79 9.95
C THR A 26 14.82 10.58 10.59
N GLU A 27 15.79 10.82 11.47
CA GLU A 27 16.47 9.77 12.23
C GLU A 27 15.53 9.07 13.22
N GLU A 28 14.65 9.84 13.87
CA GLU A 28 13.60 9.30 14.73
C GLU A 28 12.66 8.35 13.97
N GLU A 29 12.28 8.70 12.73
CA GLU A 29 11.48 7.82 11.88
C GLU A 29 12.23 6.53 11.48
N ARG A 30 13.56 6.59 11.30
CA ARG A 30 14.38 5.39 10.99
C ARG A 30 14.44 4.40 12.14
N THR A 31 14.22 4.85 13.38
CA THR A 31 14.15 3.95 14.54
C THR A 31 12.86 3.13 14.59
N ARG A 32 11.85 3.48 13.78
CA ARG A 32 10.58 2.73 13.73
C ARG A 32 10.80 1.39 13.04
N VAL A 33 10.21 0.34 13.61
CA VAL A 33 10.32 -1.03 13.10
C VAL A 33 9.50 -1.25 11.83
N THR A 34 8.51 -0.40 11.57
CA THR A 34 7.61 -0.53 10.42
C THR A 34 7.45 0.76 9.64
N ASN A 35 7.41 0.63 8.32
CA ASN A 35 7.03 1.71 7.42
C ASN A 35 5.52 1.70 7.20
N ARG A 36 4.96 2.89 7.07
CA ARG A 36 3.57 3.06 6.64
C ARG A 36 3.55 3.27 5.13
N GLY A 37 2.45 2.88 4.49
CA GLY A 37 2.26 3.09 3.07
C GLY A 37 0.78 3.23 2.73
N PHE A 38 0.50 3.59 1.49
CA PHE A 38 -0.85 3.60 0.96
C PHE A 38 -0.90 2.94 -0.42
N VAL A 39 -2.06 2.37 -0.73
CA VAL A 39 -2.43 1.86 -2.05
C VAL A 39 -3.73 2.55 -2.44
N ALA A 40 -3.74 3.19 -3.60
CA ALA A 40 -4.92 3.82 -4.16
C ALA A 40 -5.38 3.03 -5.39
N PHE A 41 -6.65 2.64 -5.42
CA PHE A 41 -7.28 1.99 -6.58
C PHE A 41 -7.88 3.02 -7.53
N MET A 42 -7.97 2.66 -8.82
CA MET A 42 -8.65 3.50 -9.81
C MET A 42 -10.16 3.61 -9.53
N THR A 43 -10.75 2.59 -8.90
CA THR A 43 -12.18 2.60 -8.55
C THR A 43 -12.41 2.23 -7.09
N ARG A 44 -13.49 2.77 -6.52
CA ARG A 44 -13.93 2.46 -5.15
C ARG A 44 -14.23 0.97 -4.96
N LYS A 45 -14.85 0.32 -5.94
CA LYS A 45 -15.23 -1.09 -5.86
C LYS A 45 -14.02 -2.01 -5.67
N ASP A 46 -12.89 -1.68 -6.30
CA ASP A 46 -11.64 -2.44 -6.16
C ASP A 46 -11.06 -2.30 -4.76
N ALA A 47 -11.13 -1.09 -4.19
CA ALA A 47 -10.72 -0.85 -2.79
C ALA A 47 -11.61 -1.61 -1.80
N GLU A 48 -12.93 -1.64 -2.01
CA GLU A 48 -13.87 -2.40 -1.19
C GLU A 48 -13.59 -3.91 -1.26
N ARG A 49 -13.27 -4.44 -2.44
CA ARG A 49 -12.84 -5.84 -2.61
C ARG A 49 -11.55 -6.15 -1.85
N ALA A 50 -10.56 -5.29 -1.95
CA ALA A 50 -9.31 -5.45 -1.23
C ALA A 50 -9.53 -5.42 0.29
N LEU A 51 -10.36 -4.50 0.78
CA LEU A 51 -10.67 -4.38 2.20
C LEU A 51 -11.37 -5.65 2.73
N ALA A 52 -12.35 -6.17 2.00
CA ALA A 52 -13.07 -7.38 2.38
C ALA A 52 -12.20 -8.66 2.36
N ALA A 53 -11.08 -8.65 1.63
CA ALA A 53 -10.15 -9.79 1.53
C ALA A 53 -8.98 -9.71 2.52
N LEU A 54 -8.84 -8.61 3.25
CA LEU A 54 -7.76 -8.36 4.21
C LEU A 54 -8.22 -8.44 5.68
N ASP A 55 -9.51 -8.68 5.92
CA ASP A 55 -10.10 -8.99 7.23
C ASP A 55 -9.73 -10.42 7.70
#